data_AF-A0A1X1FDR4-F1
#
_entry.id   AF-A0A1X1FDR4-F1
#
_cell.length_a   1.000
_cell.length_b   1.000
_cell.length_c   1.000
_cell.angle_alpha   90.00
_cell.angle_beta   90.00
_cell.angle_gamma   90.00
#
_symmetry.space_group_name_H-M   'P 1'
#
loop_
_entity.id
_entity.type
_entity.pdbx_description
1 polymer ?
#
loop_
_entity_poly.entity_id
_entity_poly.type
_entity_poly.pdbx_seq_one_letter_code
_entity_poly.pdbx_strand_id
1 'polypeptide(L)' 'MPINRQGLRRKRQEFPKGYYTVNDGFKLLGMAVVMIVILAVVAKMLM' A
#
# COMPACT_ATOMS: atom_id res chain seq x y z
N MET A 1 1.90 21.68 21.11
CA MET A 1 2.63 22.19 19.93
C MET A 1 1.62 22.57 18.85
N PRO A 2 1.54 23.85 18.43
CA PRO A 2 0.66 24.23 17.34
C PRO A 2 1.16 23.58 16.04
N ILE A 3 0.28 22.84 15.36
CA ILE A 3 0.57 22.19 14.09
C ILE A 3 0.94 23.27 13.07
N ASN A 4 2.17 23.23 12.56
CA ASN A 4 2.67 24.18 11.57
C ASN A 4 1.94 23.99 10.23
N ARG A 5 0.88 24.79 10.01
CA ARG A 5 0.05 24.75 8.80
C ARG A 5 0.84 24.99 7.51
N GLN A 6 1.96 25.74 7.58
CA GLN A 6 2.82 25.96 6.42
C GLN A 6 3.59 24.68 6.05
N GLY A 7 4.07 23.92 7.05
CA GLY A 7 4.72 22.62 6.84
C GLY A 7 3.76 21.60 6.21
N LEU A 8 2.51 21.57 6.66
CA LEU A 8 1.48 20.71 6.07
C LEU A 8 1.14 21.08 4.62
N ARG A 9 1.09 22.38 4.30
CA ARG A 9 0.89 22.85 2.91
C ARG A 9 2.03 22.44 1.99
N ARG A 10 3.29 22.55 2.43
CA ARG A 10 4.45 22.08 1.65
C ARG A 10 4.40 20.58 1.41
N LYS A 11 4.10 19.78 2.45
CA LYS A 11 3.95 18.32 2.32
C LYS A 11 2.81 17.93 1.37
N ARG A 12 1.71 18.67 1.37
CA ARG A 12 0.60 18.47 0.42
C ARG A 12 0.98 18.83 -1.02
N GLN A 13 1.88 19.80 -1.23
CA GLN A 13 2.40 20.15 -2.55
C GLN A 13 3.45 19.14 -3.05
N GLU A 14 4.28 18.61 -2.16
CA GLU A 14 5.23 17.53 -2.47
C GLU A 14 4.51 16.23 -2.84
N PHE A 15 3.36 15.95 -2.22
CA PHE A 15 2.57 14.73 -2.45
C PHE A 15 1.10 15.06 -2.76
N PRO A 16 0.79 15.65 -3.93
CA PRO A 16 -0.54 16.15 -4.27
C PRO A 16 -1.60 15.04 -4.38
N LYS A 17 -1.16 13.80 -4.65
CA LYS A 17 -2.01 12.61 -4.75
C LYS A 17 -1.93 11.70 -3.50
N GLY A 18 -1.22 12.13 -2.44
CA GLY A 18 -0.87 11.29 -1.29
C GLY A 18 0.32 10.38 -1.57
N TYR A 19 0.87 9.76 -0.51
CA TYR A 19 2.01 8.82 -0.61
C TYR A 19 1.63 7.49 -1.27
N TYR A 20 0.33 7.17 -1.33
CA TYR A 20 -0.20 5.96 -1.92
C TYR A 20 -1.37 6.33 -2.82
N THR A 21 -1.31 5.90 -4.08
CA THR A 21 -2.44 6.04 -4.99
C THR A 21 -3.35 4.81 -4.89
N VAL A 22 -4.61 4.93 -5.33
CA VAL A 22 -5.54 3.80 -5.44
C VAL A 22 -4.91 2.65 -6.24
N ASN A 23 -4.11 2.98 -7.26
CA ASN A 23 -3.37 2.02 -8.08
C ASN A 23 -2.33 1.22 -7.27
N ASP A 24 -1.68 1.85 -6.29
CA ASP A 24 -0.71 1.16 -5.42
C ASP A 24 -1.43 0.22 -4.44
N GLY A 25 -2.65 0.58 -4.02
CA GLY A 25 -3.53 -0.30 -3.26
C GLY A 25 -3.91 -1.57 -4.04
N PHE A 26 -4.27 -1.44 -5.32
CA PHE A 26 -4.57 -2.60 -6.17
C PHE A 26 -3.35 -3.50 -6.41
N LYS A 27 -2.15 -2.93 -6.56
CA LYS A 27 -0.91 -3.72 -6.65
C LYS A 27 -0.64 -4.50 -5.37
N LEU A 28 -0.82 -3.87 -4.21
CA LEU A 28 -0.66 -4.53 -2.91
C LEU A 28 -1.66 -5.68 -2.75
N LEU A 29 -2.91 -5.47 -3.16
CA LEU A 29 -3.97 -6.47 -3.10
C LEU A 29 -3.68 -7.65 -4.05
N GLY A 30 -3.16 -7.37 -5.25
CA GLY A 30 -2.70 -8.40 -6.19
C GLY A 30 -1.56 -9.25 -5.62
N MET A 31 -0.56 -8.63 -4.99
CA MET A 31 0.52 -9.35 -4.31
C MET A 31 0.02 -10.25 -3.18
N ALA A 32 -0.92 -9.77 -2.38
CA ALA A 32 -1.51 -10.56 -1.30
C ALA A 32 -2.23 -11.81 -1.83
N VAL A 33 -2.99 -11.69 -2.92
CA VAL A 33 -3.68 -12.82 -3.56
C VAL A 33 -2.67 -13.85 -4.06
N VAL A 34 -1.62 -13.42 -4.75
CA VAL A 34 -0.57 -14.32 -5.25
C VAL A 34 0.09 -15.09 -4.10
N MET A 35 0.39 -14.40 -2.99
CA MET A 35 0.99 -15.02 -1.81
C MET A 35 0.08 -16.11 -1.20
N ILE A 36 -1.23 -15.84 -1.10
CA ILE A 36 -2.20 -16.81 -0.60
C ILE A 36 -2.29 -18.03 -1.52
N VAL A 37 -2.29 -17.84 -2.84
CA VAL A 37 -2.33 -18.93 -3.82
C VAL A 37 -1.09 -19.82 -3.67
N ILE A 38 0.10 -19.23 -3.55
CA ILE A 38 1.35 -19.99 -3.36
C ILE A 38 1.26 -20.83 -2.08
N LEU A 39 0.82 -20.24 -0.97
CA LEU A 39 0.68 -20.95 0.30
C LEU A 39 -0.33 -22.10 0.21
N ALA A 40 -1.47 -21.89 -0.46
CA ALA A 40 -2.48 -22.93 -0.66
C ALA A 40 -1.95 -24.10 -1.50
N VAL A 41 -1.19 -23.82 -2.56
CA VAL A 41 -0.55 -24.85 -3.40
C VAL A 41 0.49 -25.63 -2.60
N VAL A 42 1.36 -24.95 -1.85
CA VAL A 42 2.37 -25.59 -1.02
C VAL A 42 1.72 -26.46 0.05
N ALA A 43 0.68 -25.97 0.72
CA ALA A 43 -0.07 -26.74 1.71
C ALA A 43 -0.69 -28.01 1.10
N LYS A 44 -1.24 -27.92 -0.12
CA LYS A 44 -1.78 -29.07 -0.85
C LYS A 44 -0.71 -30.08 -1.29
N MET A 45 0.51 -29.62 -1.59
CA MET A 45 1.63 -30.50 -1.98
C MET A 45 2.27 -31.22 -0.79
N LEU A 46 2.12 -30.68 0.42
CA LEU A 46 2.64 -31.24 1.66
C LEU A 46 1.67 -32.20 2.38
N MET A 47 0.37 -32.15 2.01
CA MET A 47 -0.66 -33.11 2.42
C MET A 47 -0.77 -34.26 1.43
#